data_AF-A0A7S1IEE5-F1
#
_entry.id   AF-A0A7S1IEE5-F1
#
_cell.length_a   1.000
_cell.length_b   1.000
_cell.length_c   1.000
_cell.angle_alpha   90.00
_cell.angle_beta   90.00
_cell.angle_gamma   90.00
#
_symmetry.space_group_name_H-M   'P 1'
#
loop_
_entity.id
_entity.type
_entity.pdbx_description
1 polymer ?
#
loop_
_entity_poly.entity_id
_entity_poly.type
_entity_poly.pdbx_seq_one_letter_code
_entity_poly.pdbx_strand_id
1 'polypeptide(L)'
;FRSTRCRTNGVAMLPGPCLLLLLLGWGTSGTGFPGQSNCPCIDAALATKQRSHIKQTLPSDCVVTHLAGEWHCYPNDYGSGECRSWDLGLPPICQGSTAPPVCSIPWCYVDPAQCQLRFAKSLYFPSSDLYFSYETCGRAKDPIHPHNTLYQLEVSLRRAHLTIAFPGEDWPSLMVN
;
A
#
# COMPACT_ATOMS: atom_id res chain seq x y z
N PHE A 1 -5.28 26.04 67.19
CA PHE A 1 -6.40 25.58 66.36
C PHE A 1 -6.21 24.10 66.00
N ARG A 2 -7.24 23.30 66.28
CA ARG A 2 -7.51 21.89 65.95
C ARG A 2 -6.43 20.99 65.30
N SER A 3 -6.14 19.94 66.07
CA SER A 3 -5.81 18.56 65.71
C SER A 3 -6.42 18.00 64.41
N THR A 4 -5.57 17.36 63.60
CA THR A 4 -5.95 16.16 62.83
C THR A 4 -4.77 15.20 62.73
N ARG A 5 -4.91 14.03 63.37
CA ARG A 5 -4.02 12.87 63.28
C ARG A 5 -4.15 12.24 61.89
N CYS A 6 -3.03 11.86 61.26
CA CYS A 6 -3.02 10.72 60.37
C CYS A 6 -2.21 9.60 61.05
N ARG A 7 -2.95 8.63 61.58
CA ARG A 7 -2.44 7.42 62.23
C ARG A 7 -2.37 6.36 61.13
N THR A 8 -1.22 6.18 60.50
CA THR A 8 -0.99 4.99 59.68
C THR A 8 -0.40 3.92 60.58
N ASN A 9 -1.24 2.92 60.87
CA ASN A 9 -0.85 1.69 61.54
C ASN A 9 0.34 1.06 60.82
N GLY A 10 1.35 0.65 61.60
CA GLY A 10 2.52 -0.03 61.08
C GLY A 10 2.20 -1.43 60.58
N VAL A 11 3.01 -1.89 59.62
CA VAL A 11 3.47 -3.28 59.55
C VAL A 11 4.92 -3.26 59.05
N ALA A 12 5.78 -3.82 59.91
CA ALA A 12 7.13 -4.36 59.77
C ALA A 12 7.95 -4.12 58.49
N MET A 13 9.11 -3.49 58.68
CA MET A 13 10.31 -3.68 57.87
C MET A 13 10.83 -5.12 58.03
N LEU A 14 11.08 -5.80 56.91
CA LEU A 14 11.97 -6.97 56.84
C LEU A 14 12.88 -6.80 55.62
N PRO A 15 14.20 -7.05 55.75
CA PRO A 15 15.15 -6.93 54.64
C PRO A 15 15.17 -8.24 53.84
N GLY A 16 14.84 -8.17 52.56
CA GLY A 16 14.90 -9.31 51.65
C GLY A 16 15.45 -8.86 50.30
N PRO A 17 16.40 -9.59 49.69
CA PRO A 17 17.18 -9.11 48.57
C PRO A 17 16.34 -9.04 47.29
N CYS A 18 16.62 -7.99 46.51
CA CYS A 18 16.29 -7.77 45.12
C CYS A 18 15.88 -9.03 44.34
N LEU A 19 14.58 -9.22 44.14
CA LEU A 19 14.07 -9.80 42.90
C LEU A 19 13.22 -8.73 42.21
N LEU A 20 13.89 -7.85 41.46
CA LEU A 20 13.21 -7.06 40.44
C LEU A 20 12.72 -8.05 39.37
N LEU A 21 11.45 -8.44 39.45
CA LEU A 21 10.74 -8.97 38.29
C LEU A 21 10.55 -7.80 37.33
N LEU A 22 11.53 -7.61 36.44
CA LEU A 22 11.38 -6.81 35.23
C LEU A 22 10.33 -7.50 34.35
N LEU A 23 9.06 -7.16 34.58
CA LEU A 23 8.03 -7.33 33.56
C LEU A 23 8.37 -6.34 32.44
N LEU A 24 9.28 -6.74 31.56
CA LEU A 24 9.45 -6.11 30.26
C LEU A 24 8.13 -6.36 29.52
N GLY A 25 7.20 -5.41 29.65
CA GLY A 25 6.10 -5.28 28.72
C GLY A 25 6.70 -5.15 27.34
N TRP A 26 6.52 -6.16 26.50
CA TRP A 26 6.78 -6.00 25.08
C TRP A 26 5.81 -4.94 24.59
N GLY A 27 6.33 -3.74 24.35
CA GLY A 27 5.62 -2.74 23.58
C GLY A 27 5.34 -3.34 22.23
N THR A 28 4.09 -3.67 21.94
CA THR A 28 3.66 -3.96 20.57
C THR A 28 3.68 -2.63 19.83
N SER A 29 4.86 -2.21 19.39
CA SER A 29 4.96 -1.31 18.25
C SER A 29 4.16 -1.97 17.13
N GLY A 30 3.08 -1.33 16.69
CA GLY A 30 2.26 -1.81 15.58
C GLY A 30 3.15 -1.96 14.35
N THR A 31 3.66 -3.17 14.16
CA THR A 31 4.52 -3.62 13.07
C THR A 31 3.58 -4.18 12.03
N GLY A 32 3.66 -3.71 10.79
CA GLY A 32 2.95 -4.35 9.71
C GLY A 32 3.37 -5.81 9.64
N PHE A 33 2.45 -6.68 9.25
CA PHE A 33 2.72 -8.11 9.19
C PHE A 33 3.46 -8.43 7.88
N PRO A 34 4.38 -9.41 7.84
CA PRO A 34 5.25 -9.69 6.69
C PRO A 34 4.54 -10.35 5.48
N GLY A 35 3.21 -10.36 5.45
CA GLY A 35 2.42 -11.14 4.50
C GLY A 35 2.28 -12.62 4.90
N GLN A 36 1.50 -13.37 4.11
CA GLN A 36 1.32 -14.81 4.28
C GLN A 36 2.56 -15.60 3.84
N SER A 37 2.78 -16.76 4.46
CA SER A 37 3.98 -17.58 4.21
C SER A 37 4.10 -18.12 2.78
N ASN A 38 2.97 -18.32 2.08
CA ASN A 38 2.93 -18.73 0.67
C ASN A 38 2.92 -17.55 -0.32
N CYS A 39 3.07 -16.32 0.17
CA CYS A 39 3.18 -15.11 -0.63
C CYS A 39 3.80 -13.98 0.23
N PRO A 40 5.06 -14.12 0.67
CA PRO A 40 5.67 -13.17 1.59
C PRO A 40 5.85 -11.79 0.93
N CYS A 41 5.79 -10.74 1.74
CA CYS A 41 6.16 -9.40 1.31
C CYS A 41 7.67 -9.33 1.05
N ILE A 42 8.08 -8.71 -0.05
CA ILE A 42 9.49 -8.54 -0.43
C ILE A 42 9.98 -7.13 -0.13
N ASP A 43 11.30 -6.98 0.03
CA ASP A 43 11.92 -5.66 0.07
C ASP A 43 12.00 -5.06 -1.35
N ALA A 44 11.16 -4.07 -1.60
CA ALA A 44 11.07 -3.37 -2.87
C ALA A 44 11.82 -2.02 -2.89
N ALA A 45 12.45 -1.61 -1.78
CA ALA A 45 13.00 -0.26 -1.62
C ALA A 45 14.10 0.07 -2.64
N LEU A 46 14.82 -0.92 -3.16
CA LEU A 46 15.81 -0.73 -4.22
C LEU A 46 15.16 -0.58 -5.60
N ALA A 47 14.10 -1.35 -5.87
CA ALA A 47 13.40 -1.32 -7.15
C ALA A 47 12.64 0.00 -7.38
N THR A 48 12.20 0.65 -6.29
CA THR A 48 11.48 1.93 -6.33
C THR A 48 12.40 3.16 -6.42
N LYS A 49 13.71 3.03 -6.16
CA LYS A 49 14.71 4.13 -6.15
C LYS A 49 15.20 4.60 -7.53
N GLN A 50 14.48 4.29 -8.61
CA GLN A 50 14.83 4.73 -9.96
C GLN A 50 14.73 6.26 -10.09
N ARG A 51 15.88 6.96 -10.13
CA ARG A 51 15.96 8.44 -10.20
C ARG A 51 16.39 9.03 -11.54
N SER A 52 16.62 8.18 -12.55
CA SER A 52 17.41 8.54 -13.73
C SER A 52 16.84 9.67 -14.60
N HIS A 53 15.58 10.11 -14.41
CA HIS A 53 14.94 11.15 -15.25
C HIS A 53 14.08 12.17 -14.49
N ILE A 54 14.23 12.30 -13.17
CA ILE A 54 13.31 13.14 -12.37
C ILE A 54 13.67 14.63 -12.47
N LYS A 55 12.63 15.47 -12.62
CA LYS A 55 12.69 16.92 -12.56
C LYS A 55 13.34 17.35 -11.23
N GLN A 56 14.36 18.20 -11.28
CA GLN A 56 15.22 18.62 -10.15
C GLN A 56 14.49 19.30 -8.96
N THR A 57 13.17 19.43 -9.03
CA THR A 57 12.30 20.17 -8.10
C THR A 57 11.66 19.30 -7.01
N LEU A 58 11.77 17.97 -7.10
CA LEU A 58 11.23 17.05 -6.08
C LEU A 58 12.25 16.75 -4.97
N PRO A 59 11.80 16.52 -3.72
CA PRO A 59 12.66 16.08 -2.63
C PRO A 59 13.58 14.92 -3.01
N SER A 60 14.84 15.03 -2.61
CA SER A 60 15.87 14.00 -2.81
C SER A 60 15.77 12.84 -1.81
N ASP A 61 14.72 12.76 -1.00
CA ASP A 61 14.50 11.69 -0.02
C ASP A 61 13.11 11.05 -0.17
N CYS A 62 12.79 10.72 -1.42
CA CYS A 62 11.56 10.01 -1.77
C CYS A 62 11.83 9.09 -2.96
N VAL A 63 10.90 8.16 -3.20
CA VAL A 63 10.78 7.46 -4.49
C VAL A 63 9.76 8.22 -5.33
N VAL A 64 10.02 8.31 -6.63
CA VAL A 64 9.23 9.17 -7.51
C VAL A 64 8.47 8.33 -8.51
N THR A 65 7.19 8.65 -8.66
CA THR A 65 6.29 8.00 -9.62
C THR A 65 5.58 9.06 -10.47
N HIS A 66 5.21 8.70 -11.70
CA HIS A 66 4.44 9.54 -12.61
C HIS A 66 3.01 8.99 -12.70
N LEU A 67 2.06 9.68 -12.06
CA LEU A 67 0.65 9.27 -11.99
C LEU A 67 -0.23 10.44 -12.42
N ALA A 68 -1.32 10.14 -13.14
CA ALA A 68 -2.27 11.15 -13.61
C ALA A 68 -1.64 12.35 -14.36
N GLY A 69 -0.48 12.15 -14.99
CA GLY A 69 0.23 13.21 -15.73
C GLY A 69 1.21 14.04 -14.90
N GLU A 70 1.29 13.84 -13.58
CA GLU A 70 2.14 14.59 -12.65
C GLU A 70 3.14 13.70 -11.92
N TRP A 71 4.23 14.30 -11.45
CA TRP A 71 5.24 13.60 -10.65
C TRP A 71 4.93 13.71 -9.16
N HIS A 72 5.00 12.58 -8.46
CA HIS A 72 4.70 12.49 -7.03
C HIS A 72 5.84 11.85 -6.26
N CYS A 73 6.08 12.36 -5.05
CA CYS A 73 6.99 11.77 -4.07
C CYS A 73 6.24 10.81 -3.14
N TYR A 74 6.78 9.62 -3.00
CA TYR A 74 6.32 8.57 -2.09
C TYR A 74 7.43 8.18 -1.11
N PRO A 75 7.09 7.59 0.05
CA PRO A 75 8.07 7.11 1.02
C PRO A 75 9.11 6.16 0.38
N ASN A 76 10.36 6.17 0.85
CA ASN A 76 11.42 5.33 0.26
C ASN A 76 11.14 3.82 0.41
N ASP A 77 10.36 3.45 1.40
CA ASP A 77 9.93 2.08 1.72
C ASP A 77 8.54 1.75 1.15
N TYR A 78 8.00 2.58 0.25
CA TYR A 78 6.65 2.42 -0.27
C TYR A 78 6.37 1.01 -0.78
N GLY A 79 5.41 0.32 -0.15
CA GLY A 79 5.02 -1.04 -0.51
C GLY A 79 5.96 -2.14 -0.01
N SER A 80 7.03 -1.81 0.71
CA SER A 80 8.16 -2.71 0.99
C SER A 80 8.01 -3.48 2.29
N GLY A 81 8.29 -4.79 2.25
CA GLY A 81 8.57 -5.64 3.42
C GLY A 81 7.38 -6.00 4.33
N GLU A 82 6.31 -5.21 4.34
CA GLU A 82 5.18 -5.43 5.24
C GLU A 82 3.84 -5.00 4.65
N CYS A 83 2.79 -5.67 5.11
CA CYS A 83 1.41 -5.31 4.87
C CYS A 83 1.05 -4.02 5.62
N ARG A 84 0.80 -2.95 4.86
CA ARG A 84 0.38 -1.64 5.36
C ARG A 84 -0.54 -0.95 4.36
N SER A 85 -1.37 -0.04 4.83
CA SER A 85 -2.20 0.86 4.01
C SER A 85 -1.33 1.92 3.33
N TRP A 86 -0.46 1.51 2.41
CA TRP A 86 0.60 2.35 1.86
C TRP A 86 0.07 3.60 1.15
N ASP A 87 -1.07 3.53 0.47
CA ASP A 87 -1.65 4.69 -0.24
C ASP A 87 -2.32 5.71 0.69
N LEU A 88 -2.61 5.38 1.95
CA LEU A 88 -3.44 6.20 2.83
C LEU A 88 -2.83 7.60 3.03
N GLY A 89 -3.58 8.64 2.64
CA GLY A 89 -3.15 10.03 2.77
C GLY A 89 -2.24 10.51 1.64
N LEU A 90 -1.89 9.67 0.67
CA LEU A 90 -0.97 10.02 -0.41
C LEU A 90 -1.71 10.52 -1.67
N PRO A 91 -1.17 11.53 -2.37
CA PRO A 91 -1.72 12.01 -3.64
C PRO A 91 -1.59 10.96 -4.76
N PRO A 92 -2.30 11.11 -5.89
CA PRO A 92 -3.31 12.12 -6.14
C PRO A 92 -4.71 11.72 -5.67
N ILE A 93 -4.97 10.42 -5.46
CA ILE A 93 -6.32 9.88 -5.20
C ILE A 93 -6.62 9.77 -3.70
N CYS A 94 -5.61 9.43 -2.90
CA CYS A 94 -5.79 9.05 -1.50
C CYS A 94 -5.49 10.20 -0.52
N GLN A 95 -5.32 11.42 -1.03
CA GLN A 95 -5.15 12.63 -0.25
C GLN A 95 -6.51 13.27 0.05
N GLY A 96 -6.74 13.68 1.30
CA GLY A 96 -7.92 14.44 1.70
C GLY A 96 -9.09 13.59 2.23
N SER A 97 -10.18 14.26 2.61
CA SER A 97 -11.32 13.65 3.34
C SER A 97 -12.25 12.81 2.47
N THR A 98 -12.14 12.90 1.15
CA THR A 98 -12.94 12.14 0.17
C THR A 98 -12.17 10.96 -0.43
N ALA A 99 -11.08 10.54 0.22
CA ALA A 99 -10.26 9.42 -0.25
C ALA A 99 -11.12 8.13 -0.34
N PRO A 100 -11.04 7.38 -1.45
CA PRO A 100 -11.78 6.14 -1.58
C PRO A 100 -11.38 5.10 -0.53
N PRO A 101 -12.28 4.18 -0.15
CA PRO A 101 -11.97 3.13 0.83
C PRO A 101 -10.77 2.25 0.47
N VAL A 102 -10.41 2.15 -0.83
CA VAL A 102 -9.26 1.36 -1.28
C VAL A 102 -7.92 1.84 -0.71
N CYS A 103 -7.82 3.13 -0.39
CA CYS A 103 -6.61 3.74 0.14
C CYS A 103 -6.21 3.20 1.52
N SER A 104 -7.18 2.74 2.31
CA SER A 104 -6.91 2.18 3.63
C SER A 104 -6.63 0.68 3.62
N ILE A 105 -6.60 0.05 2.44
CA ILE A 105 -6.50 -1.40 2.32
C ILE A 105 -5.04 -1.82 2.32
N PRO A 106 -4.63 -2.73 3.22
CA PRO A 106 -3.25 -3.11 3.32
C PRO A 106 -2.80 -3.95 2.12
N TRP A 107 -1.60 -3.68 1.64
CA TRP A 107 -0.94 -4.43 0.58
C TRP A 107 0.57 -4.41 0.79
N CYS A 108 1.29 -5.20 -0.01
CA CYS A 108 2.74 -5.13 -0.13
C CYS A 108 3.18 -5.66 -1.51
N TYR A 109 4.45 -5.39 -1.87
CA TYR A 109 5.08 -6.03 -3.02
C TYR A 109 5.43 -7.49 -2.72
N VAL A 110 5.34 -8.35 -3.73
CA VAL A 110 5.52 -9.80 -3.65
C VAL A 110 6.34 -10.31 -4.84
N ASP A 111 6.98 -11.47 -4.67
CA ASP A 111 7.65 -12.17 -5.77
C ASP A 111 6.64 -13.02 -6.56
N PRO A 112 6.39 -12.74 -7.86
CA PRO A 112 5.48 -13.53 -8.68
C PRO A 112 5.91 -15.00 -8.87
N ALA A 113 7.19 -15.33 -8.68
CA ALA A 113 7.69 -16.70 -8.77
C ALA A 113 7.41 -17.53 -7.50
N GLN A 114 7.24 -16.86 -6.36
CA GLN A 114 7.04 -17.52 -5.06
C GLN A 114 5.61 -17.37 -4.53
N CYS A 115 4.89 -16.33 -4.95
CA CYS A 115 3.55 -16.03 -4.46
C CYS A 115 2.47 -16.93 -5.09
N GLN A 116 1.73 -17.65 -4.25
CA GLN A 116 0.61 -18.51 -4.65
C GLN A 116 -0.78 -17.83 -4.53
N LEU A 117 -0.80 -16.56 -4.16
CA LEU A 117 -2.02 -15.75 -4.04
C LEU A 117 -2.19 -14.87 -5.28
N ARG A 118 -3.34 -14.18 -5.41
CA ARG A 118 -3.49 -13.19 -6.50
C ARG A 118 -2.58 -12.00 -6.27
N PHE A 119 -1.94 -11.56 -7.34
CA PHE A 119 -1.11 -10.38 -7.41
C PHE A 119 -1.30 -9.69 -8.76
N ALA A 120 -0.83 -8.45 -8.89
CA ALA A 120 -0.78 -7.74 -10.17
C ALA A 120 0.47 -6.87 -10.30
N LYS A 121 0.81 -6.54 -11.55
CA LYS A 121 1.93 -5.66 -11.86
C LYS A 121 1.64 -4.22 -11.43
N SER A 122 2.62 -3.58 -10.82
CA SER A 122 2.56 -2.18 -10.39
C SER A 122 2.49 -1.22 -11.57
N LEU A 123 1.57 -0.25 -11.51
CA LEU A 123 1.52 0.87 -12.47
C LEU A 123 2.33 2.08 -12.02
N TYR A 124 2.74 2.13 -10.74
CA TYR A 124 3.46 3.28 -10.16
C TYR A 124 4.92 3.29 -10.61
N PHE A 125 5.48 2.12 -10.91
CA PHE A 125 6.87 1.96 -11.34
C PHE A 125 6.91 1.12 -12.62
N PRO A 126 6.44 1.65 -13.76
CA PRO A 126 6.26 0.87 -14.99
C PRO A 126 7.58 0.33 -15.56
N SER A 127 8.70 0.98 -15.25
CA SER A 127 10.05 0.54 -15.63
C SER A 127 10.62 -0.56 -14.71
N SER A 128 9.88 -0.95 -13.68
CA SER A 128 10.26 -2.01 -12.74
C SER A 128 9.34 -3.22 -12.89
N ASP A 129 9.87 -4.41 -12.61
CA ASP A 129 9.08 -5.65 -12.53
C ASP A 129 8.57 -5.88 -11.11
N LEU A 130 7.84 -4.89 -10.59
CA LEU A 130 7.19 -4.97 -9.27
C LEU A 130 5.77 -5.49 -9.37
N TYR A 131 5.42 -6.44 -8.51
CA TYR A 131 4.08 -7.02 -8.37
C TYR A 131 3.60 -6.88 -6.95
N PHE A 132 2.34 -6.52 -6.74
CA PHE A 132 1.75 -6.32 -5.42
C PHE A 132 0.56 -7.25 -5.18
N SER A 133 0.29 -7.55 -3.90
CA SER A 133 -0.86 -8.35 -3.49
C SER A 133 -1.58 -7.71 -2.30
N TYR A 134 -2.90 -7.56 -2.43
CA TYR A 134 -3.80 -7.30 -1.31
C TYR A 134 -4.17 -8.59 -0.56
N GLU A 135 -4.15 -9.73 -1.26
CA GLU A 135 -4.61 -11.02 -0.72
C GLU A 135 -3.64 -11.56 0.33
N THR A 136 -2.34 -11.37 0.14
CA THR A 136 -1.34 -11.71 1.17
C THR A 136 -1.57 -10.98 2.49
N CYS A 137 -2.15 -9.78 2.44
CA CYS A 137 -2.45 -8.95 3.60
C CYS A 137 -3.85 -9.19 4.20
N GLY A 138 -4.50 -10.29 3.84
CA GLY A 138 -5.75 -10.73 4.46
C GLY A 138 -7.01 -10.16 3.80
N ARG A 139 -6.89 -9.40 2.70
CA ARG A 139 -8.06 -9.05 1.90
C ARG A 139 -8.42 -10.24 1.00
N ALA A 140 -9.41 -11.01 1.44
CA ALA A 140 -9.98 -12.10 0.64
C ALA A 140 -10.52 -11.60 -0.70
N LYS A 141 -10.83 -12.56 -1.58
CA LYS A 141 -11.33 -12.43 -2.97
C LYS A 141 -12.56 -11.51 -3.12
N ASP A 142 -12.43 -10.23 -2.85
CA ASP A 142 -13.52 -9.27 -3.00
C ASP A 142 -13.61 -8.86 -4.48
N PRO A 143 -14.76 -9.03 -5.16
CA PRO A 143 -14.96 -8.56 -6.53
C PRO A 143 -14.79 -7.04 -6.69
N ILE A 144 -14.75 -6.28 -5.59
CA ILE A 144 -14.55 -4.82 -5.58
C ILE A 144 -13.07 -4.45 -5.29
N HIS A 145 -12.11 -5.10 -5.95
CA HIS A 145 -10.72 -4.60 -6.02
C HIS A 145 -10.22 -4.53 -7.47
N PRO A 146 -9.32 -3.57 -7.80
CA PRO A 146 -9.06 -3.11 -9.15
C PRO A 146 -8.12 -4.05 -9.90
N HIS A 147 -8.62 -5.24 -10.18
CA HIS A 147 -8.27 -5.99 -11.39
C HIS A 147 -9.50 -6.09 -12.28
N ASN A 148 -10.40 -5.10 -12.25
CA ASN A 148 -11.39 -5.04 -13.30
C ASN A 148 -10.64 -4.72 -14.60
N THR A 149 -10.82 -5.60 -15.56
CA THR A 149 -10.30 -5.45 -16.91
C THR A 149 -10.72 -4.10 -17.49
N LEU A 150 -11.80 -3.50 -17.01
CA LEU A 150 -12.30 -2.18 -17.43
C LEU A 150 -11.33 -1.02 -17.13
N TYR A 151 -10.59 -0.99 -16.01
CA TYR A 151 -9.65 0.10 -15.71
C TYR A 151 -8.39 -0.02 -16.58
N GLN A 152 -7.89 -1.24 -16.79
CA GLN A 152 -6.81 -1.48 -17.75
C GLN A 152 -7.26 -1.26 -19.21
N LEU A 153 -8.50 -1.62 -19.55
CA LEU A 153 -9.09 -1.35 -20.87
C LEU A 153 -9.31 0.15 -21.07
N GLU A 154 -9.80 0.90 -20.09
CA GLU A 154 -9.98 2.35 -20.17
C GLU A 154 -8.65 3.09 -20.33
N VAL A 155 -7.60 2.67 -19.61
CA VAL A 155 -6.24 3.22 -19.78
C VAL A 155 -5.66 2.85 -21.15
N SER A 156 -5.93 1.64 -21.66
CA SER A 156 -5.52 1.22 -23.01
C SER A 156 -6.33 1.91 -24.11
N LEU A 157 -7.60 2.21 -23.88
CA LEU A 157 -8.52 2.90 -24.80
C LEU A 157 -8.29 4.41 -24.83
N ARG A 158 -7.74 5.03 -23.77
CA ARG A 158 -7.33 6.45 -23.78
C ARG A 158 -6.22 6.77 -24.79
N ARG A 159 -5.51 5.75 -25.31
CA ARG A 159 -4.49 5.89 -26.38
C ARG A 159 -4.86 5.18 -27.68
N ALA A 160 -5.97 4.45 -27.73
CA ALA A 160 -6.44 3.81 -28.95
C ALA A 160 -7.45 4.74 -29.64
N HIS A 161 -7.11 5.24 -30.83
CA HIS A 161 -8.10 5.81 -31.74
C HIS A 161 -9.01 4.66 -32.21
N LEU A 162 -10.11 4.44 -31.51
CA LEU A 162 -11.10 3.45 -31.93
C LEU A 162 -12.04 4.09 -32.95
N THR A 163 -11.84 3.81 -34.23
CA THR A 163 -12.82 4.16 -35.27
C THR A 163 -13.97 3.18 -35.18
N ILE A 164 -15.09 3.60 -34.58
CA ILE A 164 -16.30 2.80 -34.49
C ILE A 164 -17.10 3.02 -35.77
N ALA A 165 -17.25 1.97 -36.59
CA ALA A 165 -18.21 1.95 -37.69
C ALA A 165 -19.51 1.29 -37.19
N PHE A 166 -20.60 2.05 -37.18
CA PHE A 166 -21.93 1.54 -36.83
C PHE A 166 -22.62 1.00 -38.10
N PRO A 167 -23.08 -0.27 -38.14
CA PRO A 167 -23.83 -0.80 -39.27
C PRO A 167 -25.35 -0.62 -39.09
N GLY A 168 -25.98 0.07 -40.06
CA GLY A 168 -27.43 0.14 -40.32
C GLY A 168 -28.12 1.30 -39.59
N GLU A 169 -28.79 2.25 -40.24
CA GLU A 169 -29.74 2.08 -41.35
C GLU A 169 -29.31 2.76 -42.65
N ASP A 170 -29.69 2.11 -43.77
CA ASP A 170 -29.56 2.50 -45.18
C ASP A 170 -28.20 2.28 -45.87
N TRP A 171 -28.01 1.03 -46.30
CA TRP A 171 -27.12 0.66 -47.41
C TRP A 171 -27.56 1.35 -48.72
N PRO A 172 -26.62 1.52 -49.69
CA PRO A 172 -26.67 0.53 -50.75
C PRO A 172 -25.30 -0.09 -51.06
N SER A 173 -25.36 -1.43 -51.19
CA SER A 173 -24.61 -2.28 -52.11
C SER A 173 -23.07 -2.25 -52.08
N LEU A 174 -22.51 -3.36 -51.61
CA LEU A 174 -21.48 -4.16 -52.29
C LEU A 174 -20.66 -3.41 -53.35
N MET A 175 -19.35 -3.27 -53.10
CA MET A 175 -18.35 -3.94 -53.95
C MET A 175 -17.14 -4.34 -53.10
N VAL A 176 -16.87 -5.64 -53.12
CA VAL A 176 -15.54 -6.19 -52.90
C VAL A 176 -14.70 -5.79 -54.11
N ASN A 177 -13.57 -5.14 -53.87
CA ASN A 177 -12.34 -5.33 -54.63
C ASN A 177 -11.13 -4.97 -53.77
#